data_AF-A0A4Y7RYE6-F1
#
_entry.id   AF-A0A4Y7RYE6-F1
#
_cell.length_a   1.000
_cell.length_b   1.000
_cell.length_c   1.000
_cell.angle_alpha   90.00
_cell.angle_beta   90.00
_cell.angle_gamma   90.00
#
_symmetry.space_group_name_H-M   'P 1'
#
loop_
_entity.id
_entity.type
_entity.pdbx_description
1 polymer ?
#
loop_
_entity_poly.entity_id
_entity_poly.type
_entity_poly.pdbx_seq_one_letter_code
_entity_poly.pdbx_strand_id
1 'polypeptide(L)'
;MRCPGEIDISNVRWREAPTMIVPAILNHMKSNRHGEHREKFRQGQKEADEYVQFILARTGKTFAGVLKIRLLSRFISIYRNTAGLREFPKYALVRLLGIYRQAILELAKSLQEKKILQQEKDVFYLSLDELVDLQENRFTGNVEALIRSRQRAFEQYQRLTPPRVITSEGEIFTGVRSGVQAPEGALVGTPVSAGVAEGYARVVYKPEEAKLNKGDILVAPFTDPGWTPLFHSAQALVVEVGGMMTHGSVIAREYGIPAVVGIDNVTKTLKDGQYVRVDGTRGFVQVLLEKCPDNYKKNQL
;
A
#
# COMPACT_ATOMS: atom_id res chain seq x y z
N MET A 1 -16.51 -1.01 -2.40
CA MET A 1 -16.29 -0.41 -1.08
C MET A 1 -14.84 -0.07 -0.79
N ARG A 2 -13.87 -0.76 -1.39
CA ARG A 2 -12.45 -0.40 -1.20
C ARG A 2 -12.06 0.82 -2.02
N CYS A 3 -10.95 1.41 -1.62
CA CYS A 3 -10.17 2.43 -2.32
C CYS A 3 -8.77 2.47 -1.70
N PRO A 4 -7.82 3.18 -2.30
CA PRO A 4 -6.59 3.57 -1.63
C PRO A 4 -6.92 4.39 -0.37
N GLY A 5 -6.22 4.14 0.74
CA GLY A 5 -6.49 4.82 2.01
C GLY A 5 -7.84 4.49 2.61
N GLU A 6 -8.33 3.25 2.45
CA GLU A 6 -9.69 2.80 2.83
C GLU A 6 -10.09 2.95 4.30
N ILE A 7 -9.13 3.15 5.22
CA ILE A 7 -9.42 3.38 6.64
C ILE A 7 -10.04 4.76 6.86
N ASP A 8 -9.61 5.75 6.07
CA ASP A 8 -10.23 7.06 6.08
C ASP A 8 -11.60 6.96 5.37
N ILE A 9 -12.66 7.24 6.12
CA ILE A 9 -14.04 7.20 5.63
C ILE A 9 -14.33 8.29 4.61
N SER A 10 -13.56 9.39 4.60
CA SER A 10 -13.74 10.53 3.69
C SER A 10 -13.30 10.22 2.25
N ASN A 11 -12.38 9.26 2.07
CA ASN A 11 -11.85 8.88 0.76
C ASN A 11 -12.93 8.30 -0.17
N VAL A 12 -12.85 8.66 -1.45
CA VAL A 12 -13.80 8.20 -2.47
C VAL A 12 -13.65 6.71 -2.75
N ARG A 13 -14.75 5.97 -2.73
CA ARG A 13 -14.73 4.51 -2.98
C ARG A 13 -14.77 4.21 -4.47
N TRP A 14 -14.20 3.09 -4.91
CA TRP A 14 -14.26 2.69 -6.34
C TRP A 14 -15.68 2.50 -6.89
N ARG A 15 -16.67 2.22 -6.02
CA ARG A 15 -18.07 2.15 -6.44
C ARG A 15 -18.65 3.54 -6.76
N GLU A 16 -18.14 4.58 -6.10
CA GLU A 16 -18.56 5.98 -6.27
C GLU A 16 -17.87 6.60 -7.49
N ALA A 17 -16.59 6.28 -7.70
CA ALA A 17 -15.82 6.71 -8.86
C ALA A 17 -15.10 5.52 -9.53
N PRO A 18 -15.79 4.75 -10.39
CA PRO A 18 -15.20 3.61 -11.08
C PRO A 18 -14.01 3.98 -11.99
N THR A 19 -13.93 5.24 -12.43
CA THR A 19 -12.82 5.74 -13.24
C THR A 19 -11.46 5.60 -12.56
N MET A 20 -11.40 5.60 -11.22
CA MET A 20 -10.15 5.46 -10.45
C MET A 20 -9.43 4.12 -10.71
N ILE A 21 -10.16 3.04 -11.05
CA ILE A 21 -9.53 1.74 -11.30
C ILE A 21 -9.13 1.53 -12.77
N VAL A 22 -9.60 2.39 -13.67
CA VAL A 22 -9.36 2.25 -15.12
C VAL A 22 -7.87 2.19 -15.47
N PRO A 23 -6.99 3.05 -14.93
CA PRO A 23 -5.56 3.00 -15.23
C PRO A 23 -4.92 1.66 -14.82
N ALA A 24 -5.31 1.11 -13.67
CA ALA A 24 -4.86 -0.20 -13.22
C ALA A 24 -5.33 -1.34 -14.16
N ILE A 25 -6.57 -1.28 -14.64
CA ILE A 25 -7.10 -2.25 -15.61
C ILE A 25 -6.35 -2.17 -16.94
N LEU A 26 -6.19 -0.96 -17.49
CA LEU A 26 -5.48 -0.74 -18.75
C LEU A 26 -4.03 -1.22 -18.67
N ASN A 27 -3.37 -0.95 -17.54
CA ASN A 27 -2.00 -1.43 -17.32
C ASN A 27 -1.96 -2.97 -17.24
N HIS A 28 -2.90 -3.58 -16.53
CA HIS A 28 -3.01 -5.03 -16.47
C HIS A 28 -3.21 -5.65 -17.86
N MET A 29 -4.02 -5.02 -18.72
CA MET A 29 -4.23 -5.48 -20.11
C MET A 29 -2.98 -5.33 -20.99
N LYS A 30 -2.16 -4.29 -20.78
CA LYS A 30 -0.92 -4.06 -21.55
C LYS A 30 0.20 -5.01 -21.13
N SER A 31 0.33 -5.26 -19.83
CA SER A 31 1.48 -5.99 -19.27
C SER A 31 1.33 -7.51 -19.33
N ASN A 32 0.08 -8.02 -19.41
CA ASN A 32 -0.23 -9.42 -19.14
C ASN A 32 -0.95 -10.12 -20.27
N ARG A 33 -0.67 -11.41 -20.44
CA ARG A 33 -1.39 -12.25 -21.39
C ARG A 33 -2.70 -12.77 -20.79
N HIS A 34 -3.65 -13.08 -21.67
CA HIS A 34 -4.91 -13.70 -21.26
C HIS A 34 -4.64 -14.99 -20.46
N GLY A 35 -5.29 -15.12 -19.30
CA GLY A 35 -5.17 -16.31 -18.43
C GLY A 35 -3.91 -16.38 -17.56
N GLU A 36 -2.95 -15.45 -17.68
CA GLU A 36 -1.68 -15.48 -16.96
C GLU A 36 -1.84 -15.56 -15.43
N HIS A 37 -2.84 -14.86 -14.87
CA HIS A 37 -3.12 -14.89 -13.43
C HIS A 37 -3.46 -16.30 -12.91
N ARG A 38 -4.21 -17.11 -13.70
CA ARG A 38 -4.54 -18.50 -13.33
C ARG A 38 -3.33 -19.41 -13.39
N GLU A 39 -2.42 -19.13 -14.32
CA GLU A 39 -1.17 -19.89 -14.43
C GLU A 39 -0.22 -19.56 -13.29
N LYS A 40 -0.02 -18.28 -12.98
CA LYS A 40 0.78 -17.84 -11.81
C LYS A 40 0.25 -18.41 -10.50
N PHE A 41 -1.08 -18.43 -10.32
CA PHE A 41 -1.69 -19.07 -9.15
C PHE A 41 -1.37 -20.57 -9.06
N ARG A 42 -1.55 -21.31 -10.17
CA ARG A 42 -1.23 -22.75 -10.24
C ARG A 42 0.27 -23.02 -10.03
N GLN A 43 1.12 -22.17 -10.59
CA GLN A 43 2.56 -22.25 -10.40
C GLN A 43 2.95 -22.03 -8.93
N GLY A 44 2.44 -20.98 -8.29
CA GLY A 44 2.70 -20.74 -6.87
C GLY A 44 2.21 -21.87 -5.96
N GLN A 45 1.09 -22.53 -6.32
CA GLN A 45 0.63 -23.72 -5.61
C GLN A 45 1.62 -24.89 -5.77
N LYS A 46 2.07 -25.16 -7.00
CA LYS A 46 3.04 -26.22 -7.29
C LYS A 46 4.38 -25.99 -6.58
N GLU A 47 4.93 -24.79 -6.68
CA GLU A 47 6.18 -24.42 -6.00
C GLU A 47 6.04 -24.59 -4.48
N ALA A 48 4.93 -24.14 -3.90
CA ALA A 48 4.70 -24.31 -2.47
C ALA A 48 4.62 -25.79 -2.08
N ASP A 49 3.94 -26.64 -2.85
CA ASP A 49 3.81 -28.06 -2.56
C ASP A 49 5.18 -28.78 -2.68
N GLU A 50 6.00 -28.42 -3.68
CA GLU A 50 7.38 -28.90 -3.82
C GLU A 50 8.26 -28.51 -2.62
N TYR A 51 8.17 -27.26 -2.17
CA TYR A 51 8.89 -26.79 -0.97
C TYR A 51 8.42 -27.49 0.31
N VAL A 52 7.13 -27.77 0.44
CA VAL A 52 6.62 -28.56 1.57
C VAL A 52 7.27 -29.95 1.59
N GLN A 53 7.31 -30.66 0.45
CA GLN A 53 7.96 -31.96 0.36
C GLN A 53 9.45 -31.88 0.71
N PHE A 54 10.15 -30.85 0.22
CA PHE A 54 11.55 -30.62 0.53
C PHE A 54 11.81 -30.44 2.04
N ILE A 55 11.01 -29.61 2.72
CA ILE A 55 11.16 -29.36 4.16
C ILE A 55 10.84 -30.63 4.96
N LEU A 56 9.78 -31.36 4.60
CA LEU A 56 9.42 -32.62 5.27
C LEU A 56 10.52 -33.67 5.11
N ALA A 57 11.09 -33.83 3.90
CA ALA A 57 12.19 -34.75 3.64
C ALA A 57 13.43 -34.42 4.47
N ARG A 58 13.78 -33.12 4.62
CA ARG A 58 14.90 -32.68 5.45
C ARG A 58 14.63 -32.90 6.93
N THR A 59 13.40 -32.65 7.39
CA THR A 59 12.98 -32.84 8.78
C THR A 59 13.02 -34.31 9.20
N GLY A 60 12.68 -35.22 8.28
CA GLY A 60 12.74 -36.67 8.51
C GLY A 60 14.14 -37.20 8.86
N LYS A 61 15.20 -36.51 8.39
CA LYS A 61 16.60 -36.87 8.67
C LYS A 61 17.09 -36.43 10.06
N THR A 62 16.26 -35.75 10.85
CA THR A 62 16.63 -35.24 12.17
C THR A 62 16.20 -36.19 13.29
N PHE A 63 16.75 -36.00 14.51
CA PHE A 63 16.32 -36.74 15.70
C PHE A 63 14.79 -36.59 15.90
N ALA A 64 14.10 -37.71 16.13
CA ALA A 64 12.64 -37.82 16.19
C ALA A 64 11.90 -37.30 14.93
N GLY A 65 12.50 -37.46 13.74
CA GLY A 65 12.00 -36.93 12.46
C GLY A 65 10.57 -37.32 12.12
N VAL A 66 10.13 -38.55 12.43
CA VAL A 66 8.75 -39.02 12.15
C VAL A 66 7.70 -38.20 12.90
N LEU A 67 7.92 -37.94 14.19
CA LEU A 67 7.03 -37.11 15.00
C LEU A 67 7.02 -35.66 14.52
N LYS A 68 8.21 -35.11 14.22
CA LYS A 68 8.36 -33.75 13.71
C LYS A 68 7.69 -33.55 12.36
N ILE A 69 7.79 -34.51 11.43
CA ILE A 69 7.06 -34.50 10.16
C ILE A 69 5.55 -34.40 10.40
N ARG A 70 5.01 -35.24 11.30
CA ARG A 70 3.56 -35.22 11.59
C ARG A 70 3.08 -33.86 12.12
N LEU A 71 3.83 -33.28 13.05
CA LEU A 71 3.51 -31.96 13.61
C LEU A 71 3.67 -30.85 12.56
N LEU A 72 4.76 -30.88 11.80
CA LEU A 72 5.07 -29.87 10.79
C LEU A 72 4.04 -29.89 9.65
N SER A 73 3.67 -31.07 9.14
CA SER A 73 2.61 -31.19 8.13
C SER A 73 1.28 -30.60 8.62
N ARG A 74 0.93 -30.81 9.90
CA ARG A 74 -0.25 -30.20 10.50
C ARG A 74 -0.12 -28.68 10.56
N PHE A 75 1.01 -28.14 11.01
CA PHE A 75 1.22 -26.70 11.09
C PHE A 75 1.21 -26.02 9.72
N ILE A 76 1.85 -26.62 8.71
CA ILE A 76 1.80 -26.14 7.33
C ILE A 76 0.37 -26.11 6.80
N SER A 77 -0.41 -27.17 7.04
CA SER A 77 -1.81 -27.23 6.63
C SER A 77 -2.66 -26.17 7.32
N ILE A 78 -2.52 -26.00 8.64
CA ILE A 78 -3.23 -24.95 9.38
C ILE A 78 -2.85 -23.58 8.83
N TYR A 79 -1.56 -23.31 8.66
CA TYR A 79 -1.08 -22.02 8.16
C TYR A 79 -1.60 -21.73 6.75
N ARG A 80 -1.46 -22.64 5.79
CA ARG A 80 -1.93 -22.43 4.40
C ARG A 80 -3.44 -22.18 4.33
N ASN A 81 -4.22 -22.86 5.17
CA ASN A 81 -5.68 -22.72 5.18
C ASN A 81 -6.16 -21.47 5.94
N THR A 82 -5.38 -20.93 6.88
CA THR A 82 -5.81 -19.81 7.75
C THR A 82 -5.08 -18.49 7.48
N ALA A 83 -3.91 -18.49 6.82
CA ALA A 83 -3.11 -17.30 6.61
C ALA A 83 -3.88 -16.21 5.84
N GLY A 84 -4.71 -16.58 4.87
CA GLY A 84 -5.55 -15.64 4.12
C GLY A 84 -6.60 -14.93 4.97
N LEU A 85 -7.01 -15.51 6.11
CA LEU A 85 -7.99 -14.90 7.02
C LEU A 85 -7.45 -13.64 7.69
N ARG A 86 -6.13 -13.42 7.70
CA ARG A 86 -5.53 -12.23 8.33
C ARG A 86 -6.02 -10.90 7.74
N GLU A 87 -6.36 -10.88 6.46
CA GLU A 87 -6.82 -9.68 5.75
C GLU A 87 -8.33 -9.47 5.90
N PHE A 88 -9.06 -10.50 6.36
CA PHE A 88 -10.52 -10.49 6.41
C PHE A 88 -11.11 -9.52 7.46
N PRO A 89 -10.59 -9.41 8.70
CA PRO A 89 -11.10 -8.45 9.67
C PRO A 89 -11.07 -7.00 9.15
N LYS A 90 -9.97 -6.61 8.49
CA LYS A 90 -9.86 -5.29 7.87
C LYS A 90 -10.90 -5.11 6.76
N TYR A 91 -11.06 -6.12 5.91
CA TYR A 91 -12.09 -6.09 4.87
C TYR A 91 -13.50 -5.92 5.46
N ALA A 92 -13.85 -6.66 6.50
CA ALA A 92 -15.14 -6.55 7.18
C ALA A 92 -15.34 -5.15 7.80
N LEU A 93 -14.31 -4.58 8.45
CA LEU A 93 -14.35 -3.22 8.98
C LEU A 93 -14.57 -2.18 7.87
N VAL A 94 -13.82 -2.25 6.77
CA VAL A 94 -13.98 -1.33 5.62
C VAL A 94 -15.37 -1.47 4.99
N ARG A 95 -15.96 -2.66 5.02
CA ARG A 95 -17.36 -2.84 4.60
C ARG A 95 -18.34 -2.09 5.50
N LEU A 96 -18.12 -2.15 6.81
CA LEU A 96 -18.93 -1.42 7.77
C LEU A 96 -18.77 0.11 7.61
N LEU A 97 -17.53 0.58 7.46
CA LEU A 97 -17.23 1.99 7.20
C LEU A 97 -17.90 2.50 5.91
N GLY A 98 -18.00 1.67 4.88
CA GLY A 98 -18.71 2.07 3.66
C GLY A 98 -20.22 2.20 3.85
N ILE A 99 -20.84 1.43 4.75
CA ILE A 99 -22.26 1.62 5.13
C ILE A 99 -22.43 2.93 5.89
N TYR A 100 -21.55 3.19 6.88
CA TYR A 100 -21.57 4.46 7.62
C TYR A 100 -21.37 5.66 6.70
N ARG A 101 -20.46 5.55 5.72
CA ARG A 101 -20.23 6.60 4.73
C ARG A 101 -21.50 6.91 3.94
N GLN A 102 -22.25 5.89 3.51
CA GLN A 102 -23.51 6.11 2.78
C GLN A 102 -24.51 6.88 3.63
N ALA A 103 -24.69 6.50 4.90
CA ALA A 103 -25.58 7.20 5.83
C ALA A 103 -25.13 8.65 6.08
N ILE A 104 -23.82 8.89 6.24
CA ILE A 104 -23.25 10.24 6.42
C ILE A 104 -23.50 11.11 5.18
N LEU A 105 -23.32 10.56 3.97
CA LEU A 105 -23.56 11.29 2.72
C LEU A 105 -25.05 11.58 2.50
N GLU A 106 -25.95 10.68 2.90
CA GLU A 106 -27.39 10.94 2.90
C GLU A 106 -27.76 12.06 3.88
N LEU A 107 -27.19 12.06 5.08
CA LEU A 107 -27.35 13.16 6.04
C LEU A 107 -26.80 14.47 5.47
N ALA A 108 -25.64 14.44 4.80
CA ALA A 108 -25.04 15.62 4.18
C ALA A 108 -25.97 16.25 3.14
N LYS A 109 -26.68 15.45 2.33
CA LYS A 109 -27.70 15.94 1.38
C LYS A 109 -28.85 16.63 2.10
N SER A 110 -29.37 16.03 3.18
CA SER A 110 -30.44 16.66 3.98
C SER A 110 -30.00 17.98 4.60
N LEU A 111 -28.77 18.06 5.11
CA LEU A 111 -28.20 19.29 5.67
C LEU A 111 -27.95 20.36 4.59
N GLN A 112 -27.62 19.95 3.36
CA GLN A 112 -27.47 20.84 2.21
C GLN A 112 -28.83 21.42 1.76
N GLU A 113 -29.89 20.60 1.73
CA GLU A 113 -31.26 21.05 1.46
C GLU A 113 -31.75 22.10 2.48
N LYS A 114 -31.37 21.91 3.74
CA LYS A 114 -31.60 22.89 4.83
C LYS A 114 -30.67 24.11 4.77
N LYS A 115 -29.78 24.19 3.77
CA LYS A 115 -28.77 25.25 3.59
C LYS A 115 -27.80 25.40 4.78
N ILE A 116 -27.62 24.35 5.57
CA ILE A 116 -26.65 24.29 6.67
C ILE A 116 -25.25 23.99 6.11
N LEU A 117 -25.15 23.07 5.14
CA LEU A 117 -23.92 22.77 4.41
C LEU A 117 -23.96 23.38 3.01
N GLN A 118 -22.79 23.80 2.50
CA GLN A 118 -22.65 24.31 1.13
C GLN A 118 -22.40 23.17 0.14
N GLN A 119 -21.50 22.25 0.49
CA GLN A 119 -21.16 21.08 -0.32
C GLN A 119 -21.34 19.78 0.47
N GLU A 120 -21.71 18.70 -0.21
CA GLU A 120 -21.86 17.37 0.41
C GLU A 120 -20.57 16.91 1.11
N LYS A 121 -19.40 17.27 0.56
CA LYS A 121 -18.08 16.89 1.10
C LYS A 121 -17.73 17.61 2.41
N ASP A 122 -18.40 18.71 2.72
CA ASP A 122 -18.13 19.49 3.93
C ASP A 122 -18.43 18.69 5.20
N VAL A 123 -19.31 17.69 5.09
CA VAL A 123 -19.67 16.77 6.17
C VAL A 123 -18.45 16.06 6.79
N PHE A 124 -17.38 15.82 6.02
CA PHE A 124 -16.18 15.12 6.50
C PHE A 124 -15.26 16.01 7.35
N TYR A 125 -15.55 17.31 7.46
CA TYR A 125 -14.89 18.22 8.40
C TYR A 125 -15.63 18.33 9.73
N LEU A 126 -16.71 17.59 9.93
CA LEU A 126 -17.48 17.55 11.16
C LEU A 126 -17.28 16.19 11.85
N SER A 127 -17.23 16.21 13.18
CA SER A 127 -17.27 15.00 13.99
C SER A 127 -18.67 14.41 14.01
N LEU A 128 -18.78 13.12 14.39
CA LEU A 128 -20.09 12.45 14.48
C LEU A 128 -21.03 13.14 15.48
N ASP A 129 -20.51 13.59 16.62
CA ASP A 129 -21.31 14.29 17.64
C ASP A 129 -21.86 15.62 17.10
N GLU A 130 -21.05 16.38 16.37
CA GLU A 130 -21.50 17.62 15.73
C GLU A 130 -22.56 17.36 14.65
N LEU A 131 -22.46 16.26 13.90
CA LEU A 131 -23.48 15.86 12.94
C LEU A 131 -24.80 15.51 13.61
N VAL A 132 -24.75 14.81 14.76
CA VAL A 132 -25.94 14.52 15.58
C VAL A 132 -26.54 15.82 16.12
N ASP A 133 -25.73 16.71 16.67
CA ASP A 133 -26.18 18.00 17.19
C ASP A 133 -26.80 18.88 16.10
N LEU A 134 -26.28 18.84 14.86
CA LEU A 134 -26.88 19.53 13.72
C LEU A 134 -28.22 18.91 13.30
N GLN A 135 -28.33 17.59 13.34
CA GLN A 135 -29.57 16.89 13.01
C GLN A 135 -30.68 17.18 14.05
N GLU A 136 -30.32 17.26 15.32
CA GLU A 136 -31.23 17.51 16.44
C GLU A 136 -31.46 19.01 16.72
N ASN A 137 -30.86 19.89 15.92
CA ASN A 137 -30.88 21.35 16.10
C ASN A 137 -30.33 21.82 17.47
N ARG A 138 -29.40 21.05 18.06
CA ARG A 138 -28.71 21.37 19.31
C ARG A 138 -27.38 22.08 19.10
N PHE A 139 -26.87 22.13 17.86
CA PHE A 139 -25.59 22.77 17.56
C PHE A 139 -25.65 24.30 17.75
N THR A 140 -24.83 24.82 18.67
CA THR A 140 -24.75 26.25 19.01
C THR A 140 -23.43 26.84 18.49
N GLY A 141 -23.38 27.16 17.20
CA GLY A 141 -22.18 27.75 16.60
C GLY A 141 -22.33 28.08 15.13
N ASN A 142 -21.30 28.73 14.57
CA ASN A 142 -21.23 28.97 13.13
C ASN A 142 -20.56 27.78 12.44
N VAL A 143 -21.37 26.90 11.86
CA VAL A 143 -20.95 25.69 11.13
C VAL A 143 -19.99 26.01 10.01
N GLU A 144 -20.28 27.06 9.24
CA GLU A 144 -19.47 27.46 8.10
C GLU A 144 -18.06 27.92 8.53
N ALA A 145 -17.97 28.73 9.59
CA ALA A 145 -16.69 29.16 10.13
C ALA A 145 -15.87 27.98 10.67
N LEU A 146 -16.53 27.03 11.34
CA LEU A 146 -15.90 25.80 11.85
C LEU A 146 -15.32 24.95 10.72
N ILE A 147 -16.10 24.70 9.67
CA ILE A 147 -15.68 23.90 8.51
C ILE A 147 -14.51 24.58 7.80
N ARG A 148 -14.59 25.89 7.52
CA ARG A 148 -13.48 26.65 6.91
C ARG A 148 -12.20 26.59 7.75
N SER A 149 -12.32 26.67 9.07
CA SER A 149 -11.17 26.54 9.98
C SER A 149 -10.50 25.16 9.86
N ARG A 150 -11.30 24.09 9.85
CA ARG A 150 -10.80 22.71 9.71
C ARG A 150 -10.25 22.39 8.33
N GLN A 151 -10.84 22.95 7.27
CA GLN A 151 -10.30 22.88 5.91
C GLN A 151 -8.87 23.46 5.87
N ARG A 152 -8.66 24.66 6.42
CA ARG A 152 -7.32 25.27 6.49
C ARG A 152 -6.33 24.44 7.34
N ALA A 153 -6.77 23.92 8.48
CA ALA A 153 -5.93 23.05 9.31
C ALA A 153 -5.55 21.78 8.55
N PHE A 154 -6.49 21.17 7.83
CA PHE A 154 -6.24 19.97 7.04
C PHE A 154 -5.26 20.21 5.89
N GLU A 155 -5.35 21.35 5.19
CA GLU A 155 -4.36 21.76 4.18
C GLU A 155 -2.94 21.88 4.76
N GLN A 156 -2.81 22.32 6.01
CA GLN A 156 -1.52 22.35 6.71
C GLN A 156 -1.04 20.93 7.04
N TYR A 157 -1.93 20.07 7.55
CA TYR A 157 -1.60 18.69 7.90
C TYR A 157 -1.16 17.84 6.71
N GLN A 158 -1.73 18.09 5.52
CA GLN A 158 -1.32 17.40 4.28
C GLN A 158 0.15 17.67 3.89
N ARG A 159 0.76 18.75 4.40
CA ARG A 159 2.18 19.08 4.17
C ARG A 159 3.10 18.40 5.18
N LEU A 160 2.56 17.84 6.25
CA LEU A 160 3.30 17.15 7.29
C LEU A 160 3.46 15.67 6.94
N THR A 161 4.56 15.07 7.39
CA THR A 161 4.77 13.63 7.34
C THR A 161 4.70 13.09 8.77
N PRO A 162 3.75 12.20 9.11
CA PRO A 162 3.60 11.74 10.48
C PRO A 162 4.85 10.95 10.90
N PRO A 163 5.46 11.27 12.06
CA PRO A 163 6.60 10.53 12.57
C PRO A 163 6.18 9.14 13.06
N ARG A 164 7.10 8.18 13.05
CA ARG A 164 6.85 6.83 13.61
C ARG A 164 6.69 6.85 15.12
N VAL A 165 7.46 7.72 15.79
CA VAL A 165 7.43 7.93 17.23
C VAL A 165 7.52 9.42 17.49
N ILE A 166 6.59 9.93 18.30
CA ILE A 166 6.55 11.30 18.78
C ILE A 166 6.32 11.27 20.30
N THR A 167 7.04 12.11 21.05
CA THR A 167 6.83 12.25 22.50
C THR A 167 5.71 13.22 22.81
N SER A 168 5.29 13.29 24.08
CA SER A 168 4.34 14.31 24.55
C SER A 168 4.82 15.74 24.27
N GLU A 169 6.14 15.96 24.26
CA GLU A 169 6.77 17.26 24.02
C GLU A 169 6.98 17.56 22.53
N GLY A 170 6.53 16.67 21.64
CA GLY A 170 6.67 16.84 20.19
C GLY A 170 8.03 16.45 19.62
N GLU A 171 8.89 15.79 20.40
CA GLU A 171 10.17 15.29 19.90
C GLU A 171 9.95 14.11 18.94
N ILE A 172 10.63 14.13 17.80
CA ILE A 172 10.53 13.10 16.76
C ILE A 172 11.79 12.24 16.77
N PHE A 173 11.62 10.93 16.97
CA PHE A 173 12.72 9.98 16.89
C PHE A 173 12.77 9.32 15.51
N THR A 174 13.89 9.53 14.80
CA THR A 174 14.22 8.82 13.56
C THR A 174 15.32 7.80 13.82
N GLY A 175 15.08 6.53 13.54
CA GLY A 175 16.10 5.49 13.68
C GLY A 175 17.00 5.43 12.46
N VAL A 176 18.33 5.54 12.65
CA VAL A 176 19.32 5.26 11.60
C VAL A 176 19.67 3.77 11.64
N ARG A 177 19.55 3.09 10.50
CA ARG A 177 19.95 1.69 10.37
C ARG A 177 21.46 1.58 10.27
N SER A 178 22.10 0.99 11.29
CA SER A 178 23.54 0.69 11.31
C SER A 178 23.85 -0.69 10.74
N GLY A 179 25.01 -0.86 10.10
CA GLY A 179 25.56 -2.17 9.72
C GLY A 179 25.03 -2.76 8.41
N VAL A 180 24.36 -1.97 7.57
CA VAL A 180 23.97 -2.41 6.22
C VAL A 180 25.16 -2.28 5.28
N GLN A 181 25.58 -3.39 4.67
CA GLN A 181 26.58 -3.39 3.60
C GLN A 181 25.95 -2.87 2.31
N ALA A 182 25.98 -1.56 2.13
CA ALA A 182 25.48 -0.87 0.94
C ALA A 182 26.60 -0.07 0.26
N PRO A 183 26.54 0.12 -1.08
CA PRO A 183 27.41 1.05 -1.78
C PRO A 183 27.29 2.47 -1.22
N GLU A 184 28.34 3.27 -1.38
CA GLU A 184 28.31 4.68 -1.04
C GLU A 184 27.20 5.41 -1.81
N GLY A 185 26.44 6.28 -1.12
CA GLY A 185 25.32 7.01 -1.70
C GLY A 185 24.03 6.20 -1.89
N ALA A 186 23.99 4.91 -1.51
CA ALA A 186 22.77 4.11 -1.59
C ALA A 186 21.76 4.48 -0.48
N LEU A 187 20.48 4.47 -0.83
CA LEU A 187 19.37 4.66 0.11
C LEU A 187 19.11 3.35 0.85
N VAL A 188 19.33 3.36 2.15
CA VAL A 188 19.22 2.16 3.00
C VAL A 188 17.82 2.04 3.59
N GLY A 189 17.25 0.85 3.54
CA GLY A 189 15.95 0.52 4.12
C GLY A 189 15.92 -0.86 4.75
N THR A 190 14.73 -1.47 4.71
CA THR A 190 14.45 -2.80 5.23
C THR A 190 14.31 -3.78 4.08
N PRO A 191 15.17 -4.81 4.01
CA PRO A 191 14.95 -5.90 3.06
C PRO A 191 13.67 -6.63 3.46
N VAL A 192 12.71 -6.74 2.53
CA VAL A 192 11.48 -7.49 2.80
C VAL A 192 11.22 -8.58 1.78
N SER A 193 11.70 -8.46 0.54
CA SER A 193 11.62 -9.51 -0.46
C SER A 193 12.97 -9.62 -1.17
N ALA A 194 13.58 -10.80 -1.12
CA ALA A 194 14.94 -11.02 -1.59
C ALA A 194 15.04 -10.92 -3.12
N GLY A 195 16.26 -10.65 -3.60
CA GLY A 195 16.60 -10.55 -5.02
C GLY A 195 17.14 -9.17 -5.38
N VAL A 196 17.57 -9.04 -6.64
CA VAL A 196 18.10 -7.80 -7.20
C VAL A 196 17.38 -7.50 -8.50
N ALA A 197 16.97 -6.26 -8.67
CA ALA A 197 16.27 -5.78 -9.85
C ALA A 197 16.76 -4.39 -10.23
N GLU A 198 16.80 -4.11 -11.53
CA GLU A 198 17.14 -2.81 -12.08
C GLU A 198 16.02 -2.34 -13.00
N GLY A 199 15.73 -1.05 -12.98
CA GLY A 199 14.66 -0.47 -13.77
C GLY A 199 14.50 1.02 -13.53
N TYR A 200 13.59 1.64 -14.28
CA TYR A 200 13.26 3.05 -14.08
C TYR A 200 12.34 3.22 -12.87
N ALA A 201 12.73 4.08 -11.94
CA ALA A 201 11.92 4.48 -10.81
C ALA A 201 10.65 5.17 -11.30
N ARG A 202 9.51 4.69 -10.82
CA ARG A 202 8.20 5.31 -10.99
C ARG A 202 7.67 5.75 -9.65
N VAL A 203 7.71 7.06 -9.41
CA VAL A 203 7.24 7.64 -8.14
C VAL A 203 5.74 7.89 -8.24
N VAL A 204 4.97 7.11 -7.49
CA VAL A 204 3.51 7.11 -7.53
C VAL A 204 2.98 7.43 -6.13
N TYR A 205 2.21 8.51 -6.02
CA TYR A 205 1.55 8.89 -4.76
C TYR A 205 0.15 8.29 -4.63
N LYS A 206 -0.55 8.11 -5.75
CA LYS A 206 -1.87 7.49 -5.81
C LYS A 206 -1.92 6.43 -6.90
N PRO A 207 -2.45 5.23 -6.64
CA PRO A 207 -2.40 4.15 -7.61
C PRO A 207 -3.25 4.42 -8.86
N GLU A 208 -4.27 5.27 -8.76
CA GLU A 208 -5.05 5.75 -9.91
C GLU A 208 -4.27 6.66 -10.86
N GLU A 209 -3.20 7.31 -10.40
CA GLU A 209 -2.34 8.17 -11.21
C GLU A 209 -1.15 7.39 -11.82
N ALA A 210 -1.04 6.09 -11.52
CA ALA A 210 0.13 5.28 -11.85
C ALA A 210 0.26 5.01 -13.36
N LYS A 211 1.37 5.47 -13.94
CA LYS A 211 1.84 5.10 -15.29
C LYS A 211 3.05 4.18 -15.20
N LEU A 212 2.80 2.94 -14.77
CA LEU A 212 3.84 1.93 -14.54
C LEU A 212 3.94 1.00 -15.75
N ASN A 213 5.09 0.94 -16.41
CA ASN A 213 5.34 -0.04 -17.48
C ASN A 213 5.93 -1.32 -16.89
N LYS A 214 5.82 -2.41 -17.65
CA LYS A 214 6.51 -3.66 -17.32
C LYS A 214 8.01 -3.43 -17.22
N GLY A 215 8.61 -3.81 -16.09
CA GLY A 215 10.05 -3.62 -15.84
C GLY A 215 10.39 -2.37 -15.02
N ASP A 216 9.43 -1.48 -14.78
CA ASP A 216 9.65 -0.29 -13.95
C ASP A 216 9.70 -0.67 -12.45
N ILE A 217 10.36 0.18 -11.65
CA ILE A 217 10.48 0.04 -10.19
C ILE A 217 9.40 0.91 -9.54
N LEU A 218 8.46 0.31 -8.82
CA LEU A 218 7.40 1.05 -8.15
C LEU A 218 7.92 1.70 -6.86
N VAL A 219 7.90 3.03 -6.81
CA VAL A 219 8.27 3.83 -5.63
C VAL A 219 7.01 4.52 -5.10
N ALA A 220 6.64 4.27 -3.85
CA ALA A 220 5.40 4.80 -3.26
C ALA A 220 5.57 5.18 -1.78
N PRO A 221 4.74 6.09 -1.21
CA PRO A 221 4.82 6.42 0.21
C PRO A 221 4.42 5.22 1.09
N PHE A 222 3.37 4.49 0.70
CA PHE A 222 2.91 3.27 1.35
C PHE A 222 2.17 2.42 0.32
N THR A 223 1.81 1.19 0.72
CA THR A 223 0.94 0.32 -0.08
C THR A 223 -0.14 -0.28 0.79
N ASP A 224 -1.35 -0.35 0.24
CA ASP A 224 -2.47 -1.10 0.77
C ASP A 224 -3.03 -2.03 -0.32
N PRO A 225 -4.09 -2.80 -0.05
CA PRO A 225 -4.62 -3.71 -1.07
C PRO A 225 -5.11 -3.03 -2.36
N GLY A 226 -5.42 -1.74 -2.34
CA GLY A 226 -5.75 -0.95 -3.53
C GLY A 226 -4.57 -0.79 -4.51
N TRP A 227 -3.33 -0.97 -4.04
CA TRP A 227 -2.10 -0.91 -4.87
C TRP A 227 -1.75 -2.24 -5.55
N THR A 228 -2.30 -3.36 -5.05
CA THR A 228 -2.02 -4.72 -5.53
C THR A 228 -2.07 -4.86 -7.07
N PRO A 229 -3.01 -4.23 -7.80
CA PRO A 229 -3.03 -4.32 -9.26
C PRO A 229 -1.74 -3.85 -9.96
N LEU A 230 -1.00 -2.92 -9.33
CA LEU A 230 0.25 -2.38 -9.89
C LEU A 230 1.45 -3.33 -9.72
N PHE A 231 1.41 -4.21 -8.72
CA PHE A 231 2.54 -5.10 -8.38
C PHE A 231 2.89 -6.06 -9.51
N HIS A 232 1.90 -6.40 -10.34
CA HIS A 232 2.13 -7.30 -11.47
C HIS A 232 3.07 -6.72 -12.53
N SER A 233 3.06 -5.39 -12.72
CA SER A 233 3.89 -4.71 -13.72
C SER A 233 5.25 -4.27 -13.15
N ALA A 234 5.36 -4.20 -11.82
CA ALA A 234 6.57 -3.77 -11.14
C ALA A 234 7.66 -4.84 -11.19
N GLN A 235 8.90 -4.43 -11.45
CA GLN A 235 10.09 -5.29 -11.34
C GLN A 235 10.63 -5.35 -9.91
N ALA A 236 10.40 -4.29 -9.12
CA ALA A 236 10.70 -4.20 -7.70
C ALA A 236 9.78 -3.19 -7.00
N LEU A 237 9.73 -3.26 -5.67
CA LEU A 237 8.95 -2.36 -4.83
C LEU A 237 9.85 -1.59 -3.86
N VAL A 238 9.66 -0.27 -3.79
CA VAL A 238 10.33 0.61 -2.83
C VAL A 238 9.29 1.47 -2.13
N VAL A 239 9.21 1.42 -0.80
CA VAL A 239 8.24 2.26 -0.06
C VAL A 239 8.80 2.98 1.16
N GLU A 240 8.27 4.17 1.46
CA GLU A 240 8.66 4.95 2.64
C GLU A 240 8.18 4.29 3.94
N VAL A 241 6.93 3.82 3.94
CA VAL A 241 6.28 3.22 5.11
C VAL A 241 5.89 1.79 4.80
N GLY A 242 6.49 0.85 5.54
CA GLY A 242 6.20 -0.57 5.44
C GLY A 242 6.96 -1.35 6.50
N GLY A 243 6.58 -2.62 6.68
CA GLY A 243 7.25 -3.53 7.60
C GLY A 243 7.33 -4.93 7.01
N MET A 244 8.09 -5.83 7.63
CA MET A 244 8.34 -7.17 7.07
C MET A 244 7.06 -7.98 6.80
N MET A 245 5.97 -7.70 7.52
CA MET A 245 4.71 -8.46 7.44
C MET A 245 3.53 -7.62 6.93
N THR A 246 3.77 -6.39 6.43
CA THR A 246 2.70 -5.57 5.85
C THR A 246 2.26 -6.14 4.49
N HIS A 247 1.06 -5.73 4.04
CA HIS A 247 0.46 -6.20 2.79
C HIS A 247 1.45 -6.17 1.62
N GLY A 248 2.03 -5.00 1.32
CA GLY A 248 2.99 -4.87 0.22
C GLY A 248 4.20 -5.79 0.31
N SER A 249 4.74 -6.01 1.51
CA SER A 249 5.89 -6.90 1.73
C SER A 249 5.56 -8.37 1.48
N VAL A 250 4.36 -8.81 1.87
CA VAL A 250 3.90 -10.18 1.62
C VAL A 250 3.63 -10.39 0.14
N ILE A 251 2.89 -9.47 -0.49
CA ILE A 251 2.59 -9.54 -1.93
C ILE A 251 3.88 -9.47 -2.75
N ALA A 252 4.87 -8.65 -2.39
CA ALA A 252 6.14 -8.62 -3.11
C ALA A 252 6.84 -9.98 -3.14
N ARG A 253 6.81 -10.75 -2.03
CA ARG A 253 7.34 -12.12 -1.98
C ARG A 253 6.53 -13.09 -2.82
N GLU A 254 5.20 -13.00 -2.76
CA GLU A 254 4.31 -13.86 -3.55
C GLU A 254 4.49 -13.65 -5.05
N TYR A 255 4.77 -12.41 -5.47
CA TYR A 255 5.06 -12.07 -6.86
C TYR A 255 6.53 -12.27 -7.24
N GLY A 256 7.40 -12.64 -6.28
CA GLY A 256 8.83 -12.84 -6.50
C GLY A 256 9.59 -11.57 -6.89
N ILE A 257 9.08 -10.39 -6.56
CA ILE A 257 9.74 -9.12 -6.87
C ILE A 257 10.59 -8.66 -5.67
N PRO A 258 11.83 -8.18 -5.89
CA PRO A 258 12.65 -7.60 -4.82
C PRO A 258 11.95 -6.41 -4.19
N ALA A 259 12.09 -6.25 -2.87
CA ALA A 259 11.44 -5.13 -2.19
C ALA A 259 12.22 -4.61 -0.99
N VAL A 260 12.27 -3.28 -0.89
CA VAL A 260 12.88 -2.54 0.20
C VAL A 260 11.87 -1.53 0.76
N VAL A 261 11.67 -1.53 2.08
CA VAL A 261 10.68 -0.65 2.74
C VAL A 261 11.31 0.16 3.86
N GLY A 262 10.67 1.24 4.29
CA GLY A 262 11.18 2.02 5.42
C GLY A 262 12.35 2.93 5.06
N ILE A 263 12.46 3.33 3.77
CA ILE A 263 13.42 4.35 3.35
C ILE A 263 12.73 5.70 3.50
N ASP A 264 13.14 6.47 4.51
CA ASP A 264 12.51 7.75 4.82
C ASP A 264 12.66 8.74 3.64
N ASN A 265 11.57 9.42 3.29
CA ASN A 265 11.51 10.38 2.17
C ASN A 265 11.92 9.82 0.78
N VAL A 266 11.87 8.51 0.55
CA VAL A 266 12.29 7.92 -0.75
C VAL A 266 11.54 8.49 -1.95
N THR A 267 10.27 8.87 -1.81
CA THR A 267 9.49 9.48 -2.89
C THR A 267 9.93 10.90 -3.22
N LYS A 268 10.59 11.59 -2.28
CA LYS A 268 11.17 12.92 -2.48
C LYS A 268 12.61 12.84 -2.98
N THR A 269 13.36 11.85 -2.50
CA THR A 269 14.77 11.64 -2.82
C THR A 269 14.94 11.05 -4.21
N LEU A 270 14.22 9.97 -4.54
CA LEU A 270 14.20 9.43 -5.90
C LEU A 270 13.30 10.30 -6.78
N LYS A 271 13.77 10.56 -8.01
CA LYS A 271 13.01 11.28 -9.03
C LYS A 271 12.45 10.30 -10.05
N ASP A 272 11.26 10.60 -10.54
CA ASP A 272 10.62 9.81 -11.58
C ASP A 272 11.51 9.71 -12.83
N GLY A 273 11.67 8.49 -13.35
CA GLY A 273 12.51 8.21 -14.52
C GLY A 273 14.00 8.02 -14.24
N GLN A 274 14.47 8.06 -12.98
CA GLN A 274 15.84 7.65 -12.65
C GLN A 274 16.00 6.14 -12.83
N TYR A 275 17.16 5.69 -13.35
CA TYR A 275 17.45 4.25 -13.42
C TYR A 275 18.09 3.81 -12.10
N VAL A 276 17.46 2.86 -11.41
CA VAL A 276 17.84 2.44 -10.07
C VAL A 276 18.02 0.94 -9.99
N ARG A 277 18.92 0.52 -9.09
CA ARG A 277 19.07 -0.87 -8.64
C ARG A 277 18.43 -1.00 -7.27
N VAL A 278 17.55 -1.98 -7.12
CA VAL A 278 16.96 -2.37 -5.83
C VAL A 278 17.55 -3.71 -5.43
N ASP A 279 18.21 -3.75 -4.26
CA ASP A 279 18.68 -4.97 -3.64
C ASP A 279 17.79 -5.28 -2.43
N GLY A 280 16.81 -6.15 -2.65
CA GLY A 280 15.85 -6.56 -1.63
C GLY A 280 16.40 -7.58 -0.63
N THR A 281 17.62 -8.11 -0.86
CA THR A 281 18.32 -9.01 0.06
C THR A 281 19.12 -8.21 1.09
N ARG A 282 19.93 -7.25 0.64
CA ARG A 282 20.75 -6.37 1.49
C ARG A 282 19.97 -5.17 2.00
N GLY A 283 18.89 -4.79 1.34
CA GLY A 283 17.96 -3.75 1.80
C GLY A 283 18.40 -2.34 1.42
N PHE A 284 18.81 -2.13 0.17
CA PHE A 284 19.15 -0.77 -0.31
C PHE A 284 18.66 -0.52 -1.73
N VAL A 285 18.62 0.77 -2.09
CA VAL A 285 18.36 1.26 -3.44
C VAL A 285 19.51 2.16 -3.87
N GLN A 286 20.08 1.89 -5.04
CA GLN A 286 21.19 2.65 -5.61
C GLN A 286 20.75 3.31 -6.92
N VAL A 287 21.00 4.61 -7.05
CA VAL A 287 20.79 5.32 -8.33
C VAL A 287 21.96 4.99 -9.25
N LEU A 288 21.67 4.45 -10.43
CA LEU A 288 22.67 4.11 -11.45
C LEU A 288 22.76 5.19 -12.54
N LEU A 289 21.64 5.82 -12.90
CA LEU A 289 21.60 6.92 -13.86
C LEU A 289 20.62 8.00 -13.39
N GLU A 290 21.07 9.25 -13.39
CA GLU A 290 20.26 10.40 -12.95
C GLU A 290 19.19 10.84 -13.97
N LYS A 291 19.38 10.55 -15.27
CA LYS A 291 18.46 10.97 -16.33
C LYS A 291 18.01 9.79 -17.19
N CYS A 292 16.70 9.75 -17.42
CA CYS A 292 16.06 8.85 -18.39
C CYS A 292 16.48 9.25 -19.82
N PRO A 293 16.95 8.32 -20.68
CA PRO A 293 17.22 8.60 -22.08
C PRO A 293 15.97 9.10 -22.81
N ASP A 294 16.10 10.09 -23.70
CA ASP A 294 14.95 10.74 -24.37
C ASP A 294 14.04 9.77 -25.16
N ASN A 295 14.58 8.61 -25.57
CA ASN A 295 13.82 7.57 -26.26
C ASN A 295 12.81 6.83 -25.35
N TYR A 296 12.98 6.83 -24.03
CA TYR A 296 12.05 6.15 -23.11
C TYR A 296 10.76 6.97 -22.88
N LYS A 297 10.83 8.31 -22.98
CA LYS A 297 9.67 9.21 -22.85
C LYS A 297 8.65 9.01 -23.97
N LYS A 298 9.07 8.59 -25.17
CA LYS A 298 8.16 8.38 -26.32
C LYS A 298 7.20 7.20 -26.14
N ASN A 299 7.55 6.21 -25.32
CA ASN A 299 6.69 5.06 -25.00
C ASN A 299 5.69 5.36 -23.87
N GLN A 300 5.55 6.62 -23.43
CA GLN A 300 4.67 7.05 -22.34
C GLN A 300 3.43 7.84 -22.81
N LEU A 301 3.25 8.03 -24.12
CA LEU A 301 2.04 8.59 -24.75
C LEU A 301 1.07 7.48 -25.17
#